data_AF-A0A3G8H3Q5-F1
#
_entry.id   AF-A0A3G8H3Q5-F1
#
_cell.length_a   1.000
_cell.length_b   1.000
_cell.length_c   1.000
_cell.angle_alpha   90.00
_cell.angle_beta   90.00
_cell.angle_gamma   90.00
#
_symmetry.space_group_name_H-M   'P 1'
#
loop_
_entity.id
_entity.type
_entity.pdbx_description
1 polymer ?
#
loop_
_entity_poly.entity_id
_entity_poly.type
_entity_poly.pdbx_seq_one_letter_code
_entity_poly.pdbx_strand_id
1 'polypeptide(L)'
;MDIKTIRKLNVRLLERDIGSLSGLARMAGTSQSYLSQCVGPAAIRSIGDEMARRLEHAMGKPFGWLDELHTDESEILLARRVYDRLLTVPSNKLRAIAELLDVRTDDVEMPVDEATVQQGNQKQTGRVITLEDDGKTKKQRSGK
;
A
#
# COMPACT_ATOMS: atom_id res chain seq x y z
N MET A 1 14.45 -8.65 3.50
CA MET A 1 14.11 -10.06 3.77
C MET A 1 15.32 -10.90 3.43
N ASP A 2 15.67 -11.93 4.21
CA ASP A 2 16.83 -12.81 3.90
C ASP A 2 16.54 -13.74 2.71
N ILE A 3 17.58 -14.14 1.96
CA ILE A 3 17.48 -15.01 0.78
C ILE A 3 16.79 -16.33 1.10
N LYS A 4 17.04 -16.87 2.30
CA LYS A 4 16.39 -18.11 2.77
C LYS A 4 14.88 -17.95 2.90
N THR A 5 14.44 -16.78 3.35
CA THR A 5 13.01 -16.45 3.49
C THR A 5 12.37 -16.25 2.12
N ILE A 6 13.06 -15.55 1.20
CA ILE A 6 12.60 -15.36 -0.18
C ILE A 6 12.40 -16.72 -0.86
N ARG A 7 13.39 -17.61 -0.80
CA ARG A 7 13.28 -18.98 -1.34
C ARG A 7 12.09 -19.75 -0.79
N LYS A 8 11.83 -19.66 0.52
CA LYS A 8 10.68 -20.33 1.15
C LYS A 8 9.35 -19.82 0.60
N LEU A 9 9.20 -18.49 0.46
CA LEU A 9 8.00 -17.89 -0.12
C LEU A 9 7.82 -18.33 -1.57
N ASN A 10 8.88 -18.25 -2.37
CA ASN A 10 8.81 -18.59 -3.78
C ASN A 10 8.52 -20.08 -4.02
N VAL A 11 8.99 -20.98 -3.15
CA VAL A 11 8.59 -22.40 -3.23
C VAL A 11 7.10 -22.59 -2.96
N ARG A 12 6.47 -21.76 -2.11
CA ARG A 12 5.00 -21.77 -1.96
C ARG A 12 4.29 -21.31 -3.22
N LEU A 13 4.86 -20.36 -3.96
CA LEU A 13 4.33 -19.97 -5.28
C LEU A 13 4.40 -21.14 -6.26
N LEU A 14 5.56 -21.81 -6.36
CA LEU A 14 5.71 -23.00 -7.21
C LEU A 14 4.78 -24.15 -6.80
N GLU A 15 4.55 -24.32 -5.49
CA GLU A 15 3.57 -25.28 -4.97
C GLU A 15 2.15 -24.95 -5.44
N ARG A 16 1.76 -23.67 -5.40
CA ARG A 16 0.45 -23.21 -5.88
C ARG A 16 0.30 -23.40 -7.39
N ASP A 17 1.33 -23.10 -8.17
CA ASP A 17 1.34 -23.32 -9.63
C ASP A 17 1.07 -24.79 -10.01
N ILE A 18 1.64 -25.73 -9.25
CA ILE A 18 1.41 -27.18 -9.44
C ILE A 18 0.09 -27.65 -8.79
N GLY A 19 -0.33 -26.97 -7.71
CA GLY A 19 -1.46 -27.34 -6.85
C GLY A 19 -1.12 -28.33 -5.73
N SER A 20 0.13 -28.80 -5.61
CA SER A 20 0.54 -29.67 -4.48
C SER A 20 2.04 -29.72 -4.23
N LEU A 21 2.43 -29.80 -2.95
CA LEU A 21 3.84 -29.95 -2.54
C LEU A 21 4.43 -31.30 -2.99
N SER A 22 3.61 -32.35 -3.00
CA SER A 22 4.02 -33.68 -3.48
C SER A 22 4.34 -33.67 -4.98
N GLY A 23 3.54 -32.94 -5.77
CA GLY A 23 3.78 -32.77 -7.19
C GLY A 23 5.10 -32.04 -7.45
N LEU A 24 5.34 -30.95 -6.73
CA LEU A 24 6.59 -30.19 -6.81
C LEU A 24 7.80 -31.05 -6.43
N ALA A 25 7.71 -31.80 -5.33
CA ALA A 25 8.78 -32.69 -4.89
C ALA A 25 9.15 -33.72 -5.97
N ARG A 26 8.12 -34.35 -6.58
CA ARG A 26 8.31 -35.33 -7.65
C ARG A 26 8.97 -34.72 -8.89
N MET A 27 8.55 -33.52 -9.31
CA MET A 27 9.16 -32.83 -10.45
C MET A 27 10.62 -32.46 -10.18
N ALA A 28 10.93 -32.02 -8.96
CA ALA A 28 12.29 -31.68 -8.55
C ALA A 28 13.16 -32.87 -8.13
N GLY A 29 12.66 -34.11 -8.25
CA GLY A 29 13.41 -35.32 -7.87
C GLY A 29 13.79 -35.36 -6.38
N THR A 30 12.92 -34.85 -5.51
CA THR A 30 13.09 -34.83 -4.05
C THR A 30 11.88 -35.47 -3.35
N SER A 31 11.96 -35.62 -2.03
CA SER A 31 10.83 -36.14 -1.23
C SER A 31 9.92 -35.01 -0.74
N GLN A 32 8.61 -35.28 -0.67
CA GLN A 32 7.66 -34.33 -0.09
C GLN A 32 8.01 -33.99 1.36
N SER A 33 8.49 -34.97 2.13
CA SER A 33 8.93 -34.78 3.52
C SER A 33 10.07 -33.77 3.62
N TYR A 34 11.04 -33.82 2.70
CA TYR A 34 12.13 -32.85 2.64
C TYR A 34 11.58 -31.44 2.39
N LEU A 35 10.73 -31.25 1.37
CA LEU A 35 10.15 -29.92 1.11
C LEU A 35 9.28 -29.42 2.27
N SER A 36 8.51 -30.31 2.92
CA SER A 36 7.72 -29.97 4.10
C SER A 36 8.60 -29.48 5.26
N GLN A 37 9.78 -30.07 5.47
CA GLN A 37 10.75 -29.57 6.46
C GLN A 37 11.36 -28.21 6.08
N CYS A 38 11.31 -27.81 4.80
CA CYS A 38 11.81 -26.52 4.33
C CYS A 38 10.75 -25.41 4.37
N VAL A 39 9.50 -25.70 3.98
CA VAL A 39 8.44 -24.67 3.83
C VAL A 39 7.23 -24.85 4.74
N GLY A 40 7.12 -25.98 5.45
CA GLY A 40 6.01 -26.28 6.35
C GLY A 40 5.95 -25.37 7.59
N PRO A 41 4.84 -25.43 8.35
CA PRO A 41 4.66 -24.59 9.55
C PRO A 41 5.71 -24.85 10.64
N ALA A 42 6.31 -26.04 10.68
CA ALA A 42 7.43 -26.41 11.53
C ALA A 42 8.73 -26.57 10.72
N ALA A 43 8.99 -25.65 9.79
CA ALA A 43 10.17 -25.72 8.93
C ALA A 43 11.48 -25.58 9.71
N ILE A 44 12.17 -26.71 9.88
CA ILE A 44 13.48 -26.80 10.55
C ILE A 44 14.65 -26.60 9.57
N ARG A 45 14.41 -26.71 8.26
CA ARG A 45 15.44 -26.61 7.22
C ARG A 45 15.29 -25.32 6.41
N SER A 46 16.38 -24.94 5.76
CA SER A 46 16.42 -23.89 4.74
C SER A 46 16.70 -24.52 3.37
N ILE A 47 16.38 -23.79 2.30
CA ILE A 47 16.61 -24.23 0.93
C ILE A 47 18.01 -23.75 0.52
N GLY A 48 18.94 -24.69 0.40
CA GLY A 48 20.28 -24.44 -0.12
C GLY A 48 20.28 -24.21 -1.62
N ASP A 49 21.41 -23.73 -2.15
CA ASP A 49 21.54 -23.33 -3.55
C ASP A 49 21.24 -24.47 -4.51
N GLU A 50 21.78 -25.67 -4.26
CA GLU A 50 21.57 -26.83 -5.11
C GLU A 50 20.08 -27.19 -5.25
N MET A 51 19.33 -27.18 -4.13
CA MET A 51 17.90 -27.46 -4.15
C MET A 51 17.13 -26.33 -4.83
N ALA A 52 17.53 -25.07 -4.63
CA ALA A 52 16.92 -23.93 -5.30
C ALA A 52 17.05 -24.05 -6.83
N ARG A 53 18.27 -24.26 -7.34
CA ARG A 53 18.50 -24.44 -8.79
C ARG A 53 17.75 -25.65 -9.36
N ARG A 54 17.66 -26.74 -8.59
CA ARG A 54 16.92 -27.94 -9.01
C ARG A 54 15.41 -27.67 -9.15
N LEU A 55 14.83 -26.95 -8.20
CA LEU A 55 13.43 -26.53 -8.25
C LEU A 55 13.16 -25.58 -9.43
N GLU A 56 14.04 -24.62 -9.67
CA GLU A 56 13.95 -23.72 -10.83
C GLU A 56 13.96 -24.50 -12.14
N HIS A 57 14.93 -25.41 -12.30
CA HIS A 57 15.05 -26.24 -13.49
C HIS A 57 13.81 -27.13 -13.71
N ALA A 58 13.33 -27.79 -12.65
CA ALA A 58 12.14 -28.63 -12.72
C ALA A 58 10.88 -27.84 -13.11
N MET A 59 10.82 -26.56 -12.75
CA MET A 59 9.72 -25.65 -13.06
C MET A 59 9.92 -24.84 -14.34
N GLY A 60 11.04 -25.04 -15.06
CA GLY A 60 11.38 -24.26 -16.24
C GLY A 60 11.57 -22.76 -15.97
N LYS A 61 11.90 -22.39 -14.73
CA LYS A 61 12.17 -21.00 -14.33
C LYS A 61 13.63 -20.63 -14.62
N PRO A 62 13.94 -19.33 -14.84
CA PRO A 62 15.32 -18.89 -15.04
C PRO A 62 16.16 -19.13 -13.78
N PHE A 63 17.47 -19.26 -13.98
CA PHE A 63 18.43 -19.36 -12.88
C PHE A 63 18.32 -18.13 -11.97
N GLY A 64 18.23 -18.33 -10.66
CA GLY A 64 18.09 -17.23 -9.71
C GLY A 64 16.66 -16.84 -9.39
N TRP A 65 15.68 -17.43 -10.06
CA TRP A 65 14.27 -17.09 -9.83
C TRP A 65 13.85 -17.29 -8.36
N LEU A 66 14.31 -18.31 -7.66
CA LEU A 66 13.98 -18.49 -6.23
C LEU A 66 14.65 -17.47 -5.31
N ASP A 67 15.64 -16.71 -5.78
CA ASP A 67 16.37 -15.71 -4.99
C ASP A 67 15.78 -14.30 -5.13
N GLU A 68 14.89 -14.09 -6.10
CA GLU A 68 14.21 -12.83 -6.35
C GLU A 68 12.85 -12.81 -5.64
N LEU A 69 12.45 -11.67 -5.09
CA LEU A 69 11.14 -11.57 -4.46
C LEU A 69 10.05 -11.59 -5.53
N HIS A 70 9.21 -12.63 -5.52
CA HIS A 70 8.03 -12.69 -6.37
C HIS A 70 6.78 -12.49 -5.52
N THR A 71 5.84 -11.70 -6.04
CA THR A 71 4.51 -11.57 -5.45
C THR A 71 3.55 -12.46 -6.23
N ASP A 72 2.68 -13.17 -5.52
CA ASP A 72 1.64 -13.97 -6.16
C ASP A 72 0.73 -13.05 -6.99
N GLU A 73 0.49 -13.39 -8.25
CA GLU A 73 -0.38 -12.58 -9.12
C GLU A 73 -1.79 -12.44 -8.53
N SER A 74 -2.26 -13.45 -7.78
CA SER A 74 -3.55 -13.37 -7.08
C SER A 74 -3.54 -12.35 -5.95
N GLU A 75 -2.41 -12.16 -5.25
CA GLU A 75 -2.24 -11.13 -4.23
C GLU A 75 -2.20 -9.74 -4.85
N ILE A 76 -1.57 -9.58 -6.02
CA ILE A 76 -1.60 -8.33 -6.79
C ILE A 76 -3.04 -8.00 -7.22
N LEU A 77 -3.78 -8.97 -7.76
CA LEU A 77 -5.17 -8.80 -8.15
C LEU A 77 -6.08 -8.47 -6.96
N LEU A 78 -5.84 -9.08 -5.81
CA LEU A 78 -6.55 -8.77 -4.58
C LEU A 78 -6.24 -7.34 -4.13
N ALA A 79 -4.96 -6.96 -4.09
CA ALA A 79 -4.54 -5.61 -3.72
C ALA A 79 -5.19 -4.56 -4.63
N ARG A 80 -5.22 -4.81 -5.95
CA ARG A 80 -5.92 -3.94 -6.91
C ARG A 80 -7.41 -3.85 -6.61
N ARG A 81 -8.08 -4.97 -6.36
CA ARG A 81 -9.51 -4.97 -6.01
C ARG A 81 -9.79 -4.23 -4.71
N VAL A 82 -8.92 -4.38 -3.71
CA VAL A 82 -9.00 -3.64 -2.44
C VAL A 82 -8.84 -2.15 -2.71
N TYR A 83 -7.84 -1.75 -3.50
CA TYR A 83 -7.62 -0.37 -3.90
C TYR A 83 -8.84 0.24 -4.59
N ASP A 84 -9.36 -0.42 -5.64
CA ASP A 84 -10.56 0.03 -6.37
C ASP A 84 -11.75 0.19 -5.41
N ARG A 85 -11.88 -0.72 -4.44
CA ARG A 85 -12.92 -0.63 -3.42
C ARG A 85 -12.72 0.58 -2.52
N LEU A 86 -11.49 0.81 -2.03
CA LEU A 86 -11.16 1.91 -1.12
C LEU A 86 -11.48 3.29 -1.73
N LEU A 87 -11.34 3.47 -3.05
CA LEU A 87 -11.72 4.71 -3.73
C LEU A 87 -13.23 5.04 -3.67
N THR A 88 -14.06 4.04 -3.41
CA THR A 88 -15.53 4.20 -3.31
C THR A 88 -16.05 4.24 -1.87
N VAL A 89 -15.15 4.05 -0.89
CA VAL A 89 -15.53 3.94 0.52
C VAL A 89 -15.72 5.35 1.11
N PRO A 90 -16.80 5.60 1.89
CA PRO A 90 -17.00 6.87 2.60
C PRO A 90 -15.86 7.22 3.57
N SER A 91 -15.56 8.52 3.74
CA SER A 91 -14.38 9.01 4.46
C SER A 91 -14.25 8.52 5.90
N ASN A 92 -15.36 8.30 6.61
CA ASN A 92 -15.34 7.77 7.99
C ASN A 92 -14.83 6.33 8.05
N LYS A 93 -15.17 5.50 7.06
CA LYS A 93 -14.68 4.12 6.96
C LYS A 93 -13.22 4.10 6.49
N LEU A 94 -12.84 4.98 5.58
CA LEU A 94 -11.43 5.14 5.17
C LEU A 94 -10.54 5.50 6.36
N ARG A 95 -10.96 6.43 7.23
CA ARG A 95 -10.23 6.75 8.46
C ARG A 95 -10.06 5.56 9.39
N ALA A 96 -11.12 4.80 9.63
CA ALA A 96 -11.04 3.60 10.45
C ALA A 96 -10.08 2.54 9.86
N ILE A 97 -10.05 2.40 8.53
CA ILE A 97 -9.10 1.52 7.85
C ILE A 97 -7.67 2.05 7.99
N ALA A 98 -7.46 3.36 7.84
CA ALA A 98 -6.15 3.98 8.02
C ALA A 98 -5.63 3.78 9.45
N GLU A 99 -6.47 3.97 10.47
CA GLU A 99 -6.13 3.68 11.87
C GLU A 99 -5.79 2.20 12.08
N LEU A 100 -6.57 1.28 11.50
CA LEU A 100 -6.32 -0.16 11.62
C LEU A 100 -4.98 -0.59 11.01
N LEU A 101 -4.57 0.08 9.93
CA LEU A 101 -3.32 -0.20 9.22
C LEU A 101 -2.15 0.66 9.68
N ASP A 102 -2.35 1.51 10.70
CA ASP A 102 -1.38 2.52 11.19
C ASP A 102 -0.81 3.41 10.07
N VAL A 103 -1.67 3.79 9.13
CA VAL A 103 -1.32 4.69 8.03
C VAL A 103 -1.58 6.12 8.47
N ARG A 104 -0.51 6.91 8.62
CA ARG A 104 -0.63 8.34 8.92
C ARG A 104 -0.88 9.12 7.64
N THR A 105 -1.84 10.03 7.68
CA THR A 105 -2.17 10.91 6.54
C THR A 105 -1.06 11.90 6.20
N ASP A 106 -0.11 12.07 7.11
CA ASP A 106 0.92 13.10 7.05
C ASP A 106 2.16 12.61 6.27
N ASP A 107 2.25 11.30 5.98
CA ASP A 107 3.32 10.68 5.20
C ASP A 107 3.13 10.85 3.68
N VAL A 108 2.02 11.46 3.25
CA VAL A 108 1.74 11.75 1.84
C VAL A 108 2.27 13.15 1.53
N GLU A 109 3.52 13.25 1.06
CA GLU A 109 3.91 14.40 0.24
C GLU A 109 3.01 14.39 -1.00
N MET A 110 1.97 15.23 -0.99
CA MET A 110 1.21 15.47 -2.20
C MET A 110 2.18 16.05 -3.24
N PRO A 111 2.27 15.49 -4.45
CA PRO A 111 2.89 16.22 -5.55
C PRO A 111 2.07 17.49 -5.74
N VAL A 112 2.66 18.62 -5.35
CA VAL A 112 2.13 19.93 -5.66
C VAL A 112 2.20 20.08 -7.18
N ASP A 113 1.07 19.86 -7.85
CA ASP A 113 0.90 20.40 -9.19
C ASP A 113 0.97 21.94 -9.07
N GLU A 114 2.13 22.50 -9.42
CA GLU A 114 2.44 23.94 -9.37
C GLU A 114 1.48 24.80 -10.22
N ALA A 115 0.55 24.20 -10.96
CA ALA A 115 -0.30 24.86 -11.93
C ALA A 115 -1.48 25.68 -11.35
N THR A 116 -1.74 25.69 -10.03
CA THR A 116 -2.90 26.42 -9.47
C THR A 116 -2.55 27.68 -8.66
N VAL A 117 -1.27 28.04 -8.52
CA VAL A 117 -0.87 29.26 -7.76
C VAL A 117 -0.85 30.50 -8.65
N GLN A 118 -1.92 30.78 -9.39
CA GLN A 118 -2.19 32.12 -9.92
C GLN A 118 -3.70 32.37 -10.06
N GLN A 119 -4.37 32.68 -8.95
CA GLN A 119 -5.38 33.75 -8.86
C GLN A 119 -6.02 33.76 -7.48
N GLY A 120 -5.77 34.83 -6.72
CA GLY A 120 -6.38 35.03 -5.40
C GLY A 120 -5.66 35.97 -4.45
N ASN A 121 -4.75 36.83 -4.93
CA ASN A 121 -4.17 37.89 -4.10
C ASN A 121 -5.00 39.18 -4.27
N GLN A 122 -6.08 39.31 -3.51
CA GLN A 122 -6.63 40.63 -3.18
C GLN A 122 -6.69 40.77 -1.65
N LYS A 123 -5.65 41.44 -1.15
CA LYS A 123 -5.51 41.94 0.22
C LYS A 123 -6.77 42.68 0.67
N GLN A 124 -7.44 42.16 1.70
CA GLN A 124 -8.25 42.98 2.60
C GLN A 124 -7.30 43.69 3.57
N THR A 125 -6.89 44.90 3.24
CA THR A 125 -6.32 45.83 4.23
C THR A 125 -7.47 46.58 4.89
N GLY A 126 -7.78 46.20 6.14
CA GLY A 126 -8.76 46.86 6.99
C GLY A 126 -8.43 48.34 7.17
N ARG A 127 -9.35 49.21 6.74
CA ARG A 127 -9.28 50.65 6.97
C ARG A 127 -9.91 50.93 8.33
N VAL A 128 -9.06 51.18 9.33
CA VAL A 128 -9.46 51.74 10.62
C VAL A 128 -10.07 53.12 10.36
N ILE A 129 -11.34 53.30 10.70
CA ILE A 129 -12.01 54.60 10.69
C ILE A 129 -12.20 55.01 12.15
N THR A 130 -11.42 56.03 12.55
CA THR A 130 -11.54 56.73 13.82
C THR A 130 -12.91 57.42 13.89
N LEU A 131 -13.67 57.12 14.95
CA LEU A 131 -14.89 57.85 15.30
C LEU A 131 -14.47 59.12 16.05
N GLU A 132 -14.58 60.28 15.40
CA GLU A 132 -14.60 61.57 16.09
C GLU A 132 -16.05 61.96 16.38
N ASP A 133 -16.30 62.13 17.67
CA ASP A 133 -17.47 62.71 18.31
C ASP A 133 -17.44 64.23 18.11
N ASP A 134 -18.52 64.83 17.60
CA ASP A 134 -19.11 66.02 18.20
C ASP A 134 -20.36 66.56 17.45
N GLY A 135 -21.41 66.83 18.24
CA GLY A 135 -22.10 68.12 18.16
C GLY A 135 -23.37 68.30 17.32
N LYS A 136 -24.54 68.18 17.99
CA LYS A 136 -25.75 69.05 17.91
C LYS A 136 -26.32 69.39 16.50
N THR A 137 -27.60 69.16 16.20
CA THR A 137 -28.70 70.09 16.61
C THR A 137 -30.11 69.54 16.31
N LYS A 138 -31.05 69.96 17.17
CA LYS A 138 -32.51 69.79 17.15
C LYS A 138 -33.23 70.35 15.91
N LYS A 139 -34.36 69.74 15.51
CA LYS A 139 -35.76 70.28 15.52
C LYS A 139 -36.65 69.42 14.61
N GLN A 140 -37.64 68.69 15.14
CA GLN A 140 -39.05 69.09 15.33
C GLN A 140 -39.87 69.37 14.05
N ARG A 141 -40.93 68.55 13.92
CA ARG A 141 -42.29 68.84 13.37
C ARG A 141 -42.50 68.89 11.85
N SER A 142 -43.29 67.94 11.36
CA SER A 142 -44.61 68.14 10.71
C SER A 142 -45.26 66.74 10.60
N GLY A 143 -46.48 66.43 11.01
CA GLY A 143 -47.70 67.24 11.03
C GLY A 143 -48.60 66.79 9.88
N LYS A 144 -49.63 66.02 10.21
CA LYS A 144 -50.88 65.94 9.43
C LYS A 144 -51.72 67.16 9.79
#